data_AF-A0A2E3H000-F1
#
_entry.id   AF-A0A2E3H000-F1
#
_cell.length_a   1.000
_cell.length_b   1.000
_cell.length_c   1.000
_cell.angle_alpha   90.00
_cell.angle_beta   90.00
_cell.angle_gamma   90.00
#
_symmetry.space_group_name_H-M   'P 1'
#
loop_
_entity.id
_entity.type
_entity.pdbx_description
1 polymer ?
#
loop_
_entity_poly.entity_id
_entity_poly.type
_entity_poly.pdbx_seq_one_letter_code
_entity_poly.pdbx_strand_id
1 'polypeptide(L)'
;MIRPFLIVLALGVVLAASLPRAVQAATLVRDADIEHALGQLSGPVLRAAGLSPSRVGIYVVEDNAMNAFVLDPTAIYIHSGMILRLTKASELQAVIAHEAAHIANGHLIQRSANMQSARNVALLGTALSVAAGAATGQMEAAGAVAFGVGASARRVFFGHTRAEESAADQSSIRYLAAAGVETAGAVSVMELFAGQEALPERRQDIYARSHPLSRDRLRQIKALAVSYGKPHAPDPTAEYWFDRAKGKLSAFVRNPKWTFQRAHESPAGDVRAMREAVAYHRLNQTKKALAALDRARAVRPGDPYYNDLRGQILLETRNWGAAVNAYGAALKAAPKNTLIQAGYGRALVALGEPERYRQAVPHLERSIARDWRNDMALRDLGTAYAKLGNLGMANLVTAERHALRGRMKEADILAARATGLLPRGSPGWQRAQDVLNAVKNQK
;
A
#
# COMPACT_ATOMS: atom_id res chain seq x y z
N MET A 1 -29.74 -9.04 8.24
CA MET A 1 -28.79 -7.95 7.87
C MET A 1 -27.40 -8.53 7.71
N ILE A 2 -27.04 -8.92 6.50
CA ILE A 2 -25.75 -9.55 6.16
C ILE A 2 -24.70 -8.43 6.14
N ARG A 3 -23.71 -8.50 7.03
CA ARG A 3 -22.74 -7.42 7.30
C ARG A 3 -21.70 -7.28 6.17
N PRO A 4 -21.24 -6.05 5.86
CA PRO A 4 -20.24 -5.75 4.81
C PRO A 4 -18.87 -6.44 4.98
N PHE A 5 -18.63 -7.09 6.11
CA PHE A 5 -17.39 -7.83 6.42
C PHE A 5 -17.24 -9.12 5.58
N LEU A 6 -18.34 -9.82 5.30
CA LEU A 6 -18.34 -11.07 4.51
C LEU A 6 -17.99 -10.83 3.04
N ILE A 7 -18.40 -9.68 2.49
CA ILE A 7 -18.10 -9.30 1.11
C ILE A 7 -16.64 -8.84 0.97
N VAL A 8 -16.10 -8.15 1.99
CA VAL A 8 -14.70 -7.69 1.99
C VAL A 8 -13.70 -8.85 2.14
N LEU A 9 -14.02 -9.88 2.93
CA LEU A 9 -13.15 -11.06 3.07
C LEU A 9 -13.21 -11.97 1.84
N ALA A 10 -14.41 -12.20 1.29
CA ALA A 10 -14.58 -13.05 0.10
C ALA A 10 -14.00 -12.41 -1.17
N LEU A 11 -14.14 -11.09 -1.38
CA LEU A 11 -13.47 -10.41 -2.49
C LEU A 11 -11.96 -10.22 -2.25
N GLY A 12 -11.54 -9.96 -1.01
CA GLY A 12 -10.12 -9.78 -0.67
C GLY A 12 -9.28 -11.05 -0.84
N VAL A 13 -9.87 -12.23 -0.57
CA VAL A 13 -9.18 -13.53 -0.66
C VAL A 13 -9.10 -14.06 -2.10
N VAL A 14 -10.12 -13.80 -2.94
CA VAL A 14 -10.09 -14.16 -4.37
C VAL A 14 -9.08 -13.29 -5.15
N LEU A 15 -8.92 -12.02 -4.77
CA LEU A 15 -7.85 -11.18 -5.31
C LEU A 15 -6.46 -11.67 -4.85
N ALA A 16 -6.28 -12.02 -3.57
CA ALA A 16 -4.98 -12.45 -3.05
C ALA A 16 -4.41 -13.72 -3.72
N ALA A 17 -5.26 -14.60 -4.23
CA ALA A 17 -4.87 -15.81 -4.98
C ALA A 17 -4.52 -15.55 -6.46
N SER A 18 -4.78 -14.34 -6.96
CA SER A 18 -4.54 -13.92 -8.35
C SER A 18 -3.50 -12.80 -8.49
N LEU A 19 -2.94 -12.33 -7.37
CA LEU A 19 -1.80 -11.43 -7.37
C LEU A 19 -0.55 -12.13 -7.93
N PRO A 20 0.31 -11.45 -8.68
CA PRO A 20 1.61 -12.00 -9.04
C PRO A 20 2.36 -12.35 -7.76
N ARG A 21 3.14 -13.44 -7.79
CA ARG A 21 4.08 -13.83 -6.71
C ARG A 21 4.95 -12.66 -6.21
N ALA A 22 5.14 -11.63 -7.04
CA ALA A 22 5.81 -10.38 -6.72
C ALA A 22 5.09 -9.56 -5.62
N VAL A 23 3.76 -9.52 -5.56
CA VAL A 23 3.02 -8.76 -4.52
C VAL A 23 2.89 -9.57 -3.22
N GLN A 24 2.88 -10.91 -3.30
CA GLN A 24 2.99 -11.76 -2.10
C GLN A 24 4.34 -11.61 -1.36
N ALA A 25 5.33 -10.98 -2.00
CA ALA A 25 6.64 -10.65 -1.43
C ALA A 25 6.93 -9.14 -1.36
N ALA A 26 6.01 -8.28 -1.81
CA ALA A 26 6.22 -6.84 -1.81
C ALA A 26 6.08 -6.28 -0.39
N THR A 27 7.18 -5.78 0.17
CA THR A 27 7.18 -5.13 1.49
C THR A 27 6.49 -3.78 1.37
N LEU A 28 5.31 -3.63 1.98
CA LEU A 28 4.70 -2.31 2.11
C LEU A 28 5.45 -1.50 3.18
N VAL A 29 5.82 -0.27 2.83
CA VAL A 29 6.35 0.70 3.79
C VAL A 29 5.16 1.28 4.56
N ARG A 30 4.88 0.69 5.74
CA ARG A 30 3.81 1.13 6.64
C ARG A 30 4.37 2.11 7.68
N ASP A 31 4.18 3.40 7.44
CA ASP A 31 4.64 4.47 8.33
C ASP A 31 3.56 5.55 8.48
N ALA A 32 3.22 5.91 9.72
CA ALA A 32 2.10 6.80 10.01
C ALA A 32 2.27 8.21 9.41
N ASP A 33 3.51 8.70 9.35
CA ASP A 33 3.86 10.03 8.85
C ASP A 33 3.84 10.04 7.33
N ILE A 34 4.47 9.05 6.68
CA ILE A 34 4.48 8.92 5.22
C ILE A 34 3.05 8.76 4.71
N GLU A 35 2.25 7.86 5.30
CA GLU A 35 0.85 7.66 4.89
C GLU A 35 0.02 8.92 5.11
N HIS A 36 0.26 9.68 6.19
CA HIS A 36 -0.43 10.95 6.40
C HIS A 36 -0.06 11.99 5.36
N ALA A 37 1.23 12.17 5.09
CA ALA A 37 1.73 13.11 4.08
C ALA A 37 1.18 12.78 2.69
N LEU A 38 1.16 11.50 2.30
CA LEU A 38 0.54 11.04 1.06
C LEU A 38 -0.98 11.28 1.06
N GLY A 39 -1.65 11.16 2.21
CA GLY A 39 -3.06 11.53 2.38
C GLY A 39 -3.32 13.02 2.16
N GLN A 40 -2.42 13.90 2.62
CA GLN A 40 -2.52 15.34 2.39
C GLN A 40 -2.36 15.69 0.91
N LEU A 41 -1.43 15.04 0.21
CA LEU A 41 -1.19 15.26 -1.22
C LEU A 41 -2.31 14.71 -2.11
N SER A 42 -2.81 13.52 -1.79
CA SER A 42 -3.82 12.82 -2.59
C SER A 42 -5.24 13.37 -2.38
N GLY A 43 -5.55 13.88 -1.18
CA GLY A 43 -6.91 14.29 -0.81
C GLY A 43 -7.61 15.22 -1.81
N PRO A 44 -6.99 16.34 -2.25
CA PRO A 44 -7.57 17.24 -3.24
C PRO A 44 -7.85 16.54 -4.59
N VAL A 45 -6.89 15.76 -5.08
CA VAL A 45 -6.98 15.04 -6.37
C VAL A 45 -8.06 13.96 -6.32
N LEU A 46 -8.12 13.18 -5.25
CA LEU A 46 -9.13 12.14 -5.06
C LEU A 46 -10.55 12.73 -5.02
N ARG A 47 -10.74 13.86 -4.32
CA ARG A 47 -12.03 14.57 -4.31
C ARG A 47 -12.42 15.07 -5.70
N ALA A 48 -11.47 15.63 -6.45
CA ALA A 48 -11.71 16.06 -7.83
C ALA A 48 -12.05 14.88 -8.76
N ALA A 49 -11.54 13.68 -8.48
CA ALA A 49 -11.89 12.45 -9.18
C ALA A 49 -13.23 11.82 -8.73
N GLY A 50 -13.96 12.45 -7.80
CA GLY A 50 -15.20 11.88 -7.24
C GLY A 50 -14.97 10.70 -6.28
N LEU A 51 -13.73 10.49 -5.83
CA LEU A 51 -13.35 9.42 -4.92
C LEU A 51 -13.25 9.95 -3.48
N SER A 52 -13.56 9.10 -2.50
CA SER A 52 -13.44 9.47 -1.08
C SER A 52 -12.00 9.27 -0.59
N PRO A 53 -11.29 10.32 -0.13
CA PRO A 53 -9.93 10.17 0.41
C PRO A 53 -9.84 9.25 1.64
N SER A 54 -10.95 9.03 2.34
CA SER A 54 -11.01 8.09 3.48
C SER A 54 -11.22 6.63 3.06
N ARG A 55 -11.56 6.37 1.79
CA ARG A 55 -11.80 5.03 1.25
C ARG A 55 -10.71 4.56 0.29
N VAL A 56 -9.99 5.49 -0.33
CA VAL A 56 -8.85 5.19 -1.21
C VAL A 56 -7.56 5.48 -0.46
N GLY A 57 -6.91 4.42 0.03
CA GLY A 57 -5.60 4.51 0.68
C GLY A 57 -4.48 4.69 -0.33
N ILE A 58 -3.43 5.41 0.05
CA ILE A 58 -2.19 5.52 -0.74
C ILE A 58 -1.10 4.74 0.00
N TYR A 59 -0.57 3.71 -0.63
CA TYR A 59 0.42 2.83 0.00
C TYR A 59 1.73 2.80 -0.78
N VAL A 60 2.83 2.74 -0.04
CA VAL A 60 4.17 2.67 -0.64
C VAL A 60 4.65 1.23 -0.68
N VAL A 61 5.07 0.80 -1.86
CA VAL A 61 5.75 -0.48 -2.06
C VAL A 61 7.26 -0.24 -2.03
N GLU A 62 8.00 -0.97 -1.19
CA GLU A 62 9.46 -0.92 -1.13
C GLU A 62 10.07 -1.59 -2.36
N ASP A 63 10.19 -0.82 -3.43
CA ASP A 63 10.81 -1.21 -4.69
C ASP A 63 11.49 0.02 -5.30
N ASN A 64 12.72 -0.16 -5.78
CA ASN A 64 13.53 0.90 -6.39
C ASN A 64 13.13 1.19 -7.84
N ALA A 65 12.38 0.31 -8.49
CA ALA A 65 11.80 0.57 -9.80
C ALA A 65 10.74 1.69 -9.72
N MET A 66 10.60 2.46 -10.79
CA MET A 66 9.51 3.41 -10.91
C MET A 66 8.25 2.64 -11.30
N ASN A 67 7.21 2.72 -10.48
CA ASN A 67 5.89 2.21 -10.82
C ASN A 67 4.82 2.83 -9.91
N ALA A 68 3.59 2.84 -10.40
CA ALA A 68 2.38 3.03 -9.61
C ALA A 68 1.28 2.17 -10.22
N PHE A 69 0.31 1.72 -9.42
CA PHE A 69 -0.78 0.89 -9.92
C PHE A 69 -1.94 0.85 -8.91
N VAL A 70 -3.07 0.36 -9.39
CA VAL A 70 -4.25 0.07 -8.58
C VAL A 70 -4.61 -1.41 -8.74
N LEU A 71 -4.86 -2.09 -7.61
CA LEU A 71 -5.33 -3.49 -7.61
C LEU A 71 -6.84 -3.59 -7.38
N ASP A 72 -7.37 -2.69 -6.56
CA ASP A 72 -8.78 -2.59 -6.22
C ASP A 72 -9.17 -1.11 -6.01
N PRO A 73 -10.47 -0.77 -6.04
CA PRO A 73 -10.91 0.63 -5.91
C PRO A 73 -10.61 1.30 -4.56
N THR A 74 -10.00 0.60 -3.60
CA THR A 74 -9.75 1.08 -2.23
C THR A 74 -8.29 1.46 -1.99
N ALA A 75 -7.39 1.24 -2.96
CA ALA A 75 -5.97 1.47 -2.75
C ALA A 75 -5.21 1.81 -4.03
N ILE A 76 -4.41 2.88 -3.97
CA ILE A 76 -3.37 3.20 -4.95
C ILE A 76 -2.01 2.82 -4.35
N TYR A 77 -1.22 2.07 -5.11
CA TYR A 77 0.11 1.63 -4.73
C TYR A 77 1.16 2.39 -5.53
N ILE A 78 2.17 2.93 -4.85
CA ILE A 78 3.25 3.68 -5.48
C ILE A 78 4.57 3.06 -5.04
N HIS A 79 5.44 2.72 -5.98
CA HIS A 79 6.77 2.23 -5.65
C HIS A 79 7.63 3.36 -5.05
N SER A 80 8.48 3.02 -4.09
CA SER A 80 9.40 3.97 -3.48
C SER A 80 10.32 4.63 -4.52
N GLY A 81 10.73 3.90 -5.56
CA GLY A 81 11.53 4.41 -6.68
C GLY A 81 10.85 5.55 -7.43
N MET A 82 9.52 5.47 -7.62
CA MET A 82 8.74 6.57 -8.20
C MET A 82 8.85 7.81 -7.33
N ILE A 83 8.45 7.74 -6.05
CA ILE A 83 8.47 8.90 -5.12
C ILE A 83 9.88 9.52 -5.03
N LEU A 84 10.93 8.69 -5.00
CA LEU A 84 12.31 9.14 -4.89
C LEU A 84 12.85 9.82 -6.18
N ARG A 85 12.25 9.54 -7.35
CA ARG A 85 12.64 10.13 -8.63
C ARG A 85 12.01 11.50 -8.87
N LEU A 86 10.79 11.70 -8.40
CA LEU A 86 10.03 12.94 -8.53
C LEU A 86 10.69 14.06 -7.73
N THR A 87 10.49 15.30 -8.15
CA THR A 87 11.16 16.49 -7.63
C THR A 87 10.19 17.52 -7.06
N LYS A 88 8.90 17.46 -7.40
CA LYS A 88 7.86 18.37 -6.93
C LYS A 88 6.61 17.64 -6.46
N ALA A 89 5.80 18.30 -5.64
CA ALA A 89 4.52 17.77 -5.20
C ALA A 89 3.55 17.52 -6.37
N SER A 90 3.52 18.44 -7.34
CA SER A 90 2.64 18.36 -8.52
C SER A 90 2.89 17.11 -9.36
N GLU A 91 4.13 16.64 -9.45
CA GLU A 91 4.48 15.41 -10.17
C GLU A 91 3.94 14.16 -9.45
N LEU A 92 4.03 14.09 -8.12
CA LEU A 92 3.45 12.98 -7.36
C LEU A 92 1.92 13.01 -7.39
N GLN A 93 1.34 14.20 -7.29
CA GLN A 93 -0.10 14.38 -7.44
C GLN A 93 -0.58 13.98 -8.85
N ALA A 94 0.23 14.20 -9.89
CA ALA A 94 -0.09 13.74 -11.24
C ALA A 94 -0.09 12.21 -11.37
N VAL A 95 0.90 11.52 -10.77
CA VAL A 95 0.87 10.04 -10.69
C VAL A 95 -0.39 9.58 -9.97
N ILE A 96 -0.74 10.18 -8.83
CA ILE A 96 -1.95 9.84 -8.07
C ILE A 96 -3.22 10.13 -8.89
N ALA A 97 -3.27 11.24 -9.63
CA ALA A 97 -4.40 11.61 -10.49
C ALA A 97 -4.62 10.60 -11.62
N HIS A 98 -3.54 10.08 -12.19
CA HIS A 98 -3.58 9.04 -13.22
C HIS A 98 -4.15 7.73 -12.67
N GLU A 99 -3.65 7.27 -11.53
CA GLU A 99 -4.16 6.07 -10.86
C GLU A 99 -5.62 6.24 -10.40
N ALA A 100 -5.97 7.43 -9.90
CA ALA A 100 -7.34 7.78 -9.55
C ALA A 100 -8.26 7.76 -10.78
N ALA A 101 -7.77 8.16 -11.96
CA ALA A 101 -8.51 8.06 -13.21
C ALA A 101 -8.77 6.61 -13.62
N HIS A 102 -7.84 5.68 -13.40
CA HIS A 102 -8.11 4.26 -13.63
C HIS A 102 -9.24 3.72 -12.73
N ILE A 103 -9.35 4.19 -11.49
CA ILE A 103 -10.45 3.85 -10.58
C ILE A 103 -11.76 4.49 -11.06
N ALA A 104 -11.75 5.81 -11.25
CA ALA A 104 -12.95 6.59 -11.58
C ALA A 104 -13.55 6.20 -12.94
N ASN A 105 -12.71 5.86 -13.92
CA ASN A 105 -13.16 5.41 -15.24
C ASN A 105 -13.61 3.94 -15.25
N GLY A 106 -13.49 3.21 -14.14
CA GLY A 106 -13.96 1.84 -14.02
C GLY A 106 -13.11 0.80 -14.76
N HIS A 107 -11.89 1.14 -15.19
CA HIS A 107 -11.02 0.26 -15.99
C HIS A 107 -10.79 -1.10 -15.29
N LEU A 108 -10.61 -1.11 -13.96
CA LEU A 108 -10.43 -2.34 -13.17
C LEU A 108 -11.66 -3.24 -13.12
N ILE A 109 -12.85 -2.63 -12.97
CA ILE A 109 -14.12 -3.35 -12.89
C ILE A 109 -14.46 -3.93 -14.26
N GLN A 110 -14.28 -3.15 -15.32
CA GLN A 110 -14.50 -3.62 -16.68
C GLN A 110 -13.53 -4.75 -17.04
N ARG A 111 -12.26 -4.62 -16.64
CA ARG A 111 -11.26 -5.66 -16.89
C ARG A 111 -11.53 -6.96 -16.14
N SER A 112 -11.97 -6.90 -14.87
CA SER A 112 -12.32 -8.10 -14.12
C SER A 112 -13.54 -8.82 -14.72
N ALA A 113 -14.57 -8.06 -15.14
CA ALA A 113 -15.73 -8.59 -15.83
C ALA A 113 -15.36 -9.22 -17.20
N ASN A 114 -14.50 -8.55 -17.97
CA ASN A 114 -14.00 -9.05 -19.25
C ASN A 114 -13.16 -10.33 -19.06
N MET A 115 -12.31 -10.38 -18.04
CA MET A 115 -11.50 -11.56 -17.72
C MET A 115 -12.37 -12.74 -17.28
N GLN A 116 -13.39 -12.50 -16.47
CA GLN A 116 -14.31 -13.56 -16.05
C GLN A 116 -15.10 -14.12 -17.25
N SER A 117 -15.56 -13.23 -18.14
CA SER A 117 -16.20 -13.63 -19.39
C SER A 117 -15.24 -14.40 -20.31
N ALA A 118 -14.00 -13.92 -20.49
CA ALA A 118 -12.98 -14.57 -21.30
C ALA A 118 -12.55 -15.94 -20.74
N ARG A 119 -12.44 -16.08 -19.41
CA ARG A 119 -12.21 -17.37 -18.76
C ARG A 119 -13.34 -18.35 -19.03
N ASN A 120 -14.59 -17.91 -18.97
CA ASN A 120 -15.75 -18.76 -19.26
C ASN A 120 -15.73 -19.23 -20.73
N VAL A 121 -15.41 -18.33 -21.67
CA VAL A 121 -15.27 -18.66 -23.10
C VAL A 121 -14.07 -19.60 -23.34
N ALA A 122 -12.92 -19.33 -22.74
CA ALA A 122 -11.73 -20.17 -22.86
C ALA A 122 -11.94 -21.56 -22.25
N LEU A 123 -12.66 -21.66 -21.13
CA LEU A 123 -13.07 -22.94 -20.54
C LEU A 123 -13.96 -23.73 -21.51
N LEU A 124 -14.92 -23.06 -22.13
CA LEU A 124 -15.78 -23.65 -23.16
C LEU A 124 -14.95 -24.15 -24.35
N GLY A 125 -14.04 -23.32 -24.86
CA GLY A 125 -13.14 -23.66 -25.97
C GLY A 125 -12.16 -24.78 -25.62
N THR A 126 -11.71 -24.86 -24.36
CA THR A 126 -10.87 -25.96 -23.86
C THR A 126 -11.68 -27.25 -23.77
N ALA A 127 -12.91 -27.20 -23.27
CA ALA A 127 -13.80 -28.36 -23.22
C ALA A 127 -14.11 -28.91 -24.63
N LEU A 128 -14.38 -28.01 -25.60
CA LEU A 128 -14.57 -28.38 -27.01
C LEU A 128 -13.29 -28.95 -27.63
N SER A 129 -12.12 -28.36 -27.33
CA SER A 129 -10.83 -28.84 -27.82
C SER A 129 -10.45 -30.19 -27.23
N VAL A 130 -10.75 -30.45 -25.96
CA VAL A 130 -10.55 -31.75 -25.32
C VAL A 130 -11.49 -32.79 -25.94
N ALA A 131 -12.75 -32.45 -26.19
CA ALA A 131 -13.69 -33.33 -26.88
C ALA A 131 -13.20 -33.67 -28.31
N ALA A 132 -12.71 -32.68 -29.06
CA ALA A 132 -12.14 -32.88 -30.38
C ALA A 132 -10.83 -33.68 -30.35
N GLY A 133 -9.94 -33.39 -29.40
CA GLY A 133 -8.66 -34.08 -29.23
C GLY A 133 -8.80 -35.52 -28.74
N ALA A 134 -9.83 -35.82 -27.93
CA ALA A 134 -10.20 -37.19 -27.56
C ALA A 134 -10.74 -37.97 -28.76
N ALA A 135 -11.43 -37.31 -29.69
CA ALA A 135 -11.89 -37.93 -30.94
C ALA A 135 -10.77 -38.15 -31.96
N THR A 136 -9.70 -37.34 -31.94
CA THR A 136 -8.59 -37.39 -32.93
C THR A 136 -7.27 -37.96 -32.41
N GLY A 137 -7.16 -38.24 -31.10
CA GLY A 137 -5.96 -38.79 -30.46
C GLY A 137 -4.84 -37.78 -30.17
N GLN A 138 -5.10 -36.47 -30.23
CA GLN A 138 -4.09 -35.41 -30.11
C GLN A 138 -4.15 -34.63 -28.78
N MET A 139 -4.08 -35.33 -27.64
CA MET A 139 -4.24 -34.70 -26.32
C MET A 139 -3.05 -33.81 -25.88
N GLU A 140 -1.82 -34.06 -26.35
CA GLU A 140 -0.64 -33.23 -26.01
C GLU A 140 -0.72 -31.81 -26.56
N ALA A 141 -1.27 -31.64 -27.77
CA ALA A 141 -1.47 -30.31 -28.37
C ALA A 141 -2.49 -29.47 -27.57
N ALA A 142 -3.52 -30.10 -27.01
CA ALA A 142 -4.52 -29.44 -26.19
C ALA A 142 -3.93 -28.88 -24.87
N GLY A 143 -2.98 -29.58 -24.24
CA GLY A 143 -2.31 -29.15 -23.01
C GLY A 143 -1.39 -27.93 -23.20
N ALA A 144 -0.67 -27.88 -24.33
CA ALA A 144 0.21 -26.75 -24.66
C ALA A 144 -0.57 -25.45 -24.92
N VAL A 145 -1.72 -25.55 -25.58
CA VAL A 145 -2.64 -24.43 -25.84
C VAL A 145 -3.19 -23.85 -24.54
N ALA A 146 -3.62 -24.71 -23.60
CA ALA A 146 -4.16 -24.27 -22.31
C ALA A 146 -3.13 -23.48 -21.47
N PHE A 147 -1.86 -23.90 -21.47
CA PHE A 147 -0.80 -23.19 -20.75
C PHE A 147 -0.47 -21.83 -21.39
N GLY A 148 -0.42 -21.76 -22.73
CA GLY A 148 -0.20 -20.51 -23.47
C GLY A 148 -1.30 -19.47 -23.25
N VAL A 149 -2.56 -19.91 -23.15
CA VAL A 149 -3.71 -19.04 -22.85
C VAL A 149 -3.60 -18.43 -21.45
N GLY A 150 -3.19 -19.21 -20.45
CA GLY A 150 -3.05 -18.73 -19.06
C GLY A 150 -1.96 -17.66 -18.87
N ALA A 151 -0.83 -17.80 -19.56
CA ALA A 151 0.26 -16.81 -19.51
C ALA A 151 -0.10 -15.51 -20.24
N SER A 152 -0.74 -15.61 -21.40
CA SER A 152 -1.20 -14.45 -22.19
C SER A 152 -2.32 -13.67 -21.47
N ALA A 153 -3.27 -14.38 -20.87
CA ALA A 153 -4.36 -13.76 -20.11
C ALA A 153 -3.86 -12.93 -18.93
N ARG A 154 -2.79 -13.36 -18.25
CA ARG A 154 -2.17 -12.58 -17.15
C ARG A 154 -1.53 -11.28 -17.64
N ARG A 155 -0.84 -11.29 -18.79
CA ARG A 155 -0.22 -10.08 -19.34
C ARG A 155 -1.27 -9.02 -19.70
N VAL A 156 -2.36 -9.46 -20.33
CA VAL A 156 -3.50 -8.60 -20.67
C VAL A 156 -4.22 -8.09 -19.42
N PHE A 157 -4.22 -8.84 -18.32
CA PHE A 157 -4.87 -8.41 -17.07
C PHE A 157 -4.15 -7.25 -16.38
N PHE A 158 -2.82 -7.18 -16.44
CA PHE A 158 -2.06 -6.17 -15.70
C PHE A 158 -1.64 -4.95 -16.54
N GLY A 159 -1.62 -5.04 -17.87
CA GLY A 159 -1.35 -3.90 -18.75
C GLY A 159 -2.60 -3.10 -19.12
N HIS A 160 -2.48 -1.78 -19.21
CA HIS A 160 -3.54 -0.92 -19.73
C HIS A 160 -3.52 -0.82 -21.25
N THR A 161 -4.69 -0.69 -21.87
CA THR A 161 -4.77 -0.41 -23.31
C THR A 161 -4.41 1.05 -23.59
N ARG A 162 -3.92 1.37 -24.80
CA ARG A 162 -3.63 2.77 -25.17
C ARG A 162 -4.87 3.68 -25.08
N ALA A 163 -6.06 3.14 -25.30
CA ALA A 163 -7.31 3.87 -25.17
C ALA A 163 -7.65 4.17 -23.69
N GLU A 164 -7.52 3.17 -22.81
CA GLU A 164 -7.65 3.36 -21.35
C GLU A 164 -6.67 4.42 -20.84
N GLU A 165 -5.41 4.34 -21.30
CA GLU A 165 -4.36 5.28 -20.94
C GLU A 165 -4.64 6.72 -21.41
N SER A 166 -5.08 6.93 -22.65
CA SER A 166 -5.46 8.26 -23.14
C SER A 166 -6.68 8.82 -22.40
N ALA A 167 -7.66 7.97 -22.06
CA ALA A 167 -8.80 8.37 -21.25
C ALA A 167 -8.40 8.72 -19.80
N ALA A 168 -7.44 7.98 -19.24
CA ALA A 168 -6.86 8.26 -17.93
C ALA A 168 -6.08 9.59 -17.94
N ASP A 169 -5.25 9.86 -18.95
CA ASP A 169 -4.52 11.13 -19.11
C ASP A 169 -5.46 12.34 -19.17
N GLN A 170 -6.52 12.24 -19.97
CA GLN A 170 -7.51 13.32 -20.09
C GLN A 170 -8.21 13.59 -18.76
N SER A 171 -8.55 12.53 -18.04
CA SER A 171 -9.24 12.63 -16.75
C SER A 171 -8.32 13.13 -15.65
N SER A 172 -7.07 12.67 -15.62
CA SER A 172 -6.07 13.06 -14.62
C SER A 172 -5.74 14.54 -14.72
N ILE A 173 -5.57 15.09 -15.93
CA ILE A 173 -5.37 16.54 -16.12
C ILE A 173 -6.58 17.34 -15.63
N ARG A 174 -7.81 16.89 -15.91
CA ARG A 174 -9.02 17.53 -15.38
C ARG A 174 -9.05 17.52 -13.86
N TYR A 175 -8.69 16.40 -13.23
CA TYR A 175 -8.66 16.29 -11.78
C TYR A 175 -7.60 17.18 -11.15
N LEU A 176 -6.40 17.26 -11.75
CA LEU A 176 -5.35 18.17 -11.31
C LEU A 176 -5.81 19.63 -11.38
N ALA A 177 -6.37 20.03 -12.53
CA ALA A 177 -6.88 21.38 -12.72
C ALA A 177 -8.01 21.73 -11.72
N ALA A 178 -8.97 20.83 -11.54
CA ALA A 178 -10.07 21.02 -10.58
C ALA A 178 -9.59 21.02 -9.12
N ALA A 179 -8.48 20.33 -8.81
CA ALA A 179 -7.85 20.33 -7.50
C ALA A 179 -6.90 21.55 -7.28
N GLY A 180 -6.73 22.43 -8.27
CA GLY A 180 -5.80 23.57 -8.20
C GLY A 180 -4.33 23.15 -8.24
N VAL A 181 -4.02 21.96 -8.75
CA VAL A 181 -2.67 21.42 -8.88
C VAL A 181 -2.08 21.76 -10.25
N GLU A 182 -0.80 22.11 -10.29
CA GLU A 182 -0.07 22.41 -11.51
C GLU A 182 -0.08 21.22 -12.50
N THR A 183 -0.74 21.39 -13.65
CA THR A 183 -0.89 20.35 -14.68
C THR A 183 0.42 20.00 -15.40
N ALA A 184 1.42 20.90 -15.36
CA ALA A 184 2.75 20.64 -15.91
C ALA A 184 3.47 19.47 -15.22
N GLY A 185 3.11 19.15 -13.96
CA GLY A 185 3.64 17.97 -13.26
C GLY A 185 3.37 16.66 -14.01
N ALA A 186 2.22 16.54 -14.67
CA ALA A 186 1.89 15.37 -15.49
C ALA A 186 2.77 15.26 -16.74
N VAL A 187 3.12 16.39 -17.34
CA VAL A 187 4.08 16.45 -18.47
C VAL A 187 5.45 15.98 -18.00
N SER A 188 5.96 16.50 -16.87
CA SER A 188 7.25 16.11 -16.31
C SER A 188 7.33 14.60 -16.04
N VAL A 189 6.26 14.01 -15.49
CA VAL A 189 6.18 12.57 -15.24
C VAL A 189 6.27 11.78 -16.55
N MET A 190 5.52 12.15 -17.59
CA MET A 190 5.61 11.46 -18.88
C MET A 190 7.00 11.59 -19.52
N GLU A 191 7.66 12.73 -19.34
CA GLU A 191 9.01 12.96 -19.86
C GLU A 191 10.08 12.08 -19.20
N LEU A 192 9.88 11.64 -17.94
CA LEU A 192 10.77 10.65 -17.30
C LEU A 192 10.86 9.33 -18.09
N PHE A 193 9.83 9.02 -18.87
CA PHE A 193 9.71 7.79 -19.64
C PHE A 193 9.68 8.02 -21.16
N ALA A 194 10.07 9.20 -21.62
CA ALA A 194 10.20 9.47 -23.04
C ALA A 194 11.19 8.49 -23.71
N GLY A 195 10.86 8.03 -24.92
CA GLY A 195 11.71 7.12 -25.70
C GLY A 195 11.60 5.63 -25.34
N GLN A 196 10.84 5.25 -24.30
CA GLN A 196 10.60 3.85 -23.93
C GLN A 196 9.96 3.03 -25.07
N GLU A 197 9.09 3.65 -25.86
CA GLU A 197 8.43 3.05 -27.04
C GLU A 197 9.41 2.56 -28.13
N ALA A 198 10.62 3.14 -28.19
CA ALA A 198 11.65 2.77 -29.16
C ALA A 198 12.51 1.58 -28.68
N LEU A 199 12.35 1.18 -27.42
CA LEU A 199 13.07 0.06 -26.83
C LEU A 199 12.25 -1.23 -26.99
N PRO A 200 12.90 -2.40 -27.19
CA PRO A 200 12.23 -3.69 -27.08
C PRO A 200 11.60 -3.88 -25.69
N GLU A 201 10.46 -4.56 -25.58
CA GLU A 201 9.68 -4.75 -24.33
C GLU A 201 10.56 -5.18 -23.14
N ARG A 202 11.53 -6.09 -23.35
CA ARG A 202 12.45 -6.55 -22.31
C ARG A 202 13.39 -5.49 -21.71
N ARG A 203 13.58 -4.37 -22.43
CA ARG A 203 14.43 -3.23 -22.02
C ARG A 203 13.62 -2.02 -21.56
N GLN A 204 12.29 -2.10 -21.65
CA GLN A 204 11.42 -1.04 -21.18
C GLN A 204 11.32 -1.03 -19.65
N ASP A 205 11.18 0.16 -19.10
CA ASP A 205 10.86 0.36 -17.68
C ASP A 205 9.55 -0.37 -17.31
N ILE A 206 9.41 -0.76 -16.03
CA ILE A 206 8.21 -1.45 -15.55
C ILE A 206 6.98 -0.55 -15.75
N TYR A 207 7.08 0.73 -15.43
CA TYR A 207 5.98 1.69 -15.59
C TYR A 207 5.55 1.82 -17.05
N ALA A 208 6.49 1.90 -17.99
CA ALA A 208 6.17 1.99 -19.42
C ALA A 208 5.50 0.72 -19.98
N ARG A 209 5.68 -0.43 -19.31
CA ARG A 209 5.02 -1.70 -19.66
C ARG A 209 3.61 -1.82 -19.08
N SER A 210 3.39 -1.36 -17.85
CA SER A 210 2.04 -1.32 -17.26
C SER A 210 1.18 -0.20 -17.85
N HIS A 211 1.80 0.93 -18.21
CA HIS A 211 1.19 2.10 -18.82
C HIS A 211 1.84 2.39 -20.18
N PRO A 212 1.40 1.74 -21.28
CA PRO A 212 2.01 1.92 -22.59
C PRO A 212 2.06 3.38 -23.04
N LEU A 213 3.26 3.91 -23.13
CA LEU A 213 3.52 5.29 -23.55
C LEU A 213 3.56 5.41 -25.07
N SER A 214 3.24 6.60 -25.57
CA SER A 214 3.45 6.95 -26.97
C SER A 214 3.78 8.44 -27.12
N ARG A 215 4.49 8.83 -28.20
CA ARG A 215 4.64 10.24 -28.58
C ARG A 215 3.31 10.96 -28.68
N ASP A 216 2.27 10.26 -29.11
CA ASP A 216 0.94 10.84 -29.30
C ASP A 216 0.31 11.21 -27.96
N ARG A 217 0.40 10.31 -26.96
CA ARG A 217 -0.01 10.62 -25.58
C ARG A 217 0.78 11.79 -25.00
N LEU A 218 2.11 11.83 -25.19
CA LEU A 218 2.93 12.94 -24.71
C LEU A 218 2.53 14.28 -25.37
N ARG A 219 2.23 14.28 -26.67
CA ARG A 219 1.73 15.49 -27.35
C ARG A 219 0.35 15.90 -26.82
N GLN A 220 -0.55 14.95 -26.61
CA GLN A 220 -1.88 15.20 -26.06
C GLN A 220 -1.81 15.76 -24.63
N ILE A 221 -0.99 15.17 -23.74
CA ILE A 221 -0.88 15.65 -22.37
C ILE A 221 -0.30 17.07 -22.33
N LYS A 222 0.66 17.40 -23.21
CA LYS A 222 1.21 18.76 -23.31
C LYS A 222 0.13 19.75 -23.73
N ALA A 223 -0.66 19.42 -24.74
CA ALA A 223 -1.76 20.26 -25.19
C ALA A 223 -2.83 20.44 -24.09
N LEU A 224 -3.21 19.36 -23.41
CA LEU A 224 -4.16 19.38 -22.30
C LEU A 224 -3.64 20.23 -21.14
N ALA A 225 -2.40 19.99 -20.69
CA ALA A 225 -1.80 20.72 -19.58
C ALA A 225 -1.78 22.23 -19.84
N VAL A 226 -1.49 22.67 -21.08
CA VAL A 226 -1.57 24.07 -21.50
C VAL A 226 -3.01 24.58 -21.51
N SER A 227 -3.97 23.80 -22.02
CA SER A 227 -5.37 24.23 -22.11
C SER A 227 -6.04 24.47 -20.76
N TYR A 228 -5.66 23.70 -19.72
CA TYR A 228 -6.09 23.89 -18.34
C TYR A 228 -5.17 24.82 -17.54
N GLY A 229 -4.02 25.19 -18.11
CA GLY A 229 -2.91 25.83 -17.43
C GLY A 229 -3.05 27.34 -17.34
N LYS A 230 -3.72 27.83 -16.30
CA LYS A 230 -3.19 29.02 -15.62
C LYS A 230 -1.98 28.59 -14.79
N PRO A 231 -0.84 29.29 -14.81
CA PRO A 231 0.26 29.00 -13.92
C PRO A 231 -0.25 29.07 -12.48
N HIS A 232 -0.33 27.91 -11.82
CA HIS A 232 -0.53 27.87 -10.38
C HIS A 232 0.86 27.89 -9.76
N ALA A 233 1.11 28.85 -8.88
CA ALA A 233 2.32 28.80 -8.06
C ALA A 233 2.32 27.47 -7.29
N PRO A 234 3.49 26.82 -7.09
CA PRO A 234 3.58 25.62 -6.28
C PRO A 234 2.90 25.83 -4.93
N ASP A 235 1.97 24.95 -4.55
CA ASP A 235 1.31 25.02 -3.24
C ASP A 235 2.36 24.72 -2.16
N PRO A 236 2.73 25.69 -1.30
CA PRO A 236 3.74 25.48 -0.27
C PRO A 236 3.36 24.36 0.71
N THR A 237 2.07 24.12 0.91
CA THR A 237 1.58 23.04 1.78
C THR A 237 1.82 21.68 1.12
N ALA A 238 1.50 21.56 -0.17
CA ALA A 238 1.79 20.35 -0.92
C ALA A 238 3.29 20.07 -0.99
N GLU A 239 4.11 21.09 -1.28
CA GLU A 239 5.57 20.95 -1.31
C GLU A 239 6.15 20.51 0.03
N TYR A 240 5.64 21.04 1.15
CA TYR A 240 6.02 20.59 2.49
C TYR A 240 5.72 19.09 2.71
N TRP A 241 4.51 18.63 2.37
CA TRP A 241 4.13 17.23 2.57
C TRP A 241 4.87 16.29 1.64
N PHE A 242 5.16 16.74 0.41
CA PHE A 242 6.01 16.00 -0.52
C PHE A 242 7.44 15.86 0.01
N ASP A 243 8.07 16.95 0.43
CA ASP A 243 9.42 16.94 1.02
C ASP A 243 9.46 16.07 2.28
N ARG A 244 8.43 16.14 3.13
CA ARG A 244 8.33 15.32 4.34
C ARG A 244 8.22 13.82 4.02
N ALA A 245 7.32 13.42 3.12
CA ALA A 245 7.14 12.03 2.71
C ALA A 245 8.42 11.47 2.07
N LYS A 246 8.94 12.16 1.03
CA LYS A 246 10.15 11.77 0.31
C LYS A 246 11.38 11.80 1.21
N GLY A 247 11.49 12.81 2.07
CA GLY A 247 12.55 12.98 3.04
C GLY A 247 12.62 11.83 4.02
N LYS A 248 11.51 11.50 4.69
CA LYS A 248 11.43 10.37 5.63
C LYS A 248 11.71 9.05 4.92
N LEU A 249 11.05 8.79 3.80
CA LEU A 249 11.24 7.57 3.00
C LEU A 249 12.71 7.39 2.61
N SER A 250 13.32 8.41 2.01
CA SER A 250 14.72 8.37 1.58
C SER A 250 15.68 8.11 2.74
N ALA A 251 15.42 8.64 3.93
CA ALA A 251 16.26 8.43 5.10
C ALA A 251 16.23 6.98 5.61
N PHE A 252 15.09 6.29 5.47
CA PHE A 252 14.96 4.88 5.82
C PHE A 252 15.59 3.94 4.78
N VAL A 253 15.44 4.23 3.49
CA VAL A 253 15.83 3.28 2.42
C VAL A 253 17.23 3.53 1.85
N ARG A 254 17.74 4.77 1.83
CA ARG A 254 19.08 5.09 1.30
C ARG A 254 20.16 4.99 2.36
N ASN A 255 21.42 4.84 1.98
CA ASN A 255 22.53 4.83 2.93
C ASN A 255 22.51 6.09 3.84
N PRO A 256 22.71 5.99 5.17
CA PRO A 256 22.70 7.15 6.08
C PRO A 256 23.63 8.31 5.67
N LYS A 257 24.78 8.01 5.05
CA LYS A 257 25.71 9.04 4.51
C LYS A 257 25.03 9.92 3.46
N TRP A 258 24.21 9.34 2.58
CA TRP A 258 23.44 10.08 1.58
C TRP A 258 22.49 11.08 2.25
N THR A 259 21.85 10.66 3.34
CA THR A 259 20.93 11.53 4.10
C THR A 259 21.66 12.70 4.74
N PHE A 260 22.79 12.49 5.43
CA PHE A 260 23.55 13.59 6.04
C PHE A 260 24.06 14.60 5.01
N GLN A 261 24.47 14.12 3.83
CA GLN A 261 24.94 14.98 2.75
C GLN A 261 23.83 15.83 2.14
N ARG A 262 22.55 15.44 2.25
CA ARG A 262 21.44 16.05 1.51
C ARG A 262 20.26 16.46 2.39
N ALA A 263 20.37 16.33 3.70
CA ALA A 263 19.35 16.80 4.62
C ALA A 263 19.09 18.30 4.44
N HIS A 264 20.15 19.09 4.14
CA HIS A 264 20.06 20.51 3.87
C HIS A 264 19.18 20.88 2.67
N GLU A 265 18.89 19.94 1.76
CA GLU A 265 18.01 20.16 0.60
C GLU A 265 16.55 20.32 0.99
N SER A 266 16.13 19.80 2.16
CA SER A 266 14.78 20.00 2.67
C SER A 266 14.65 21.42 3.24
N PRO A 267 13.75 22.28 2.70
CA PRO A 267 13.63 23.67 3.15
C PRO A 267 13.13 23.80 4.59
N ALA A 268 12.28 22.87 5.02
CA ALA A 268 11.67 22.90 6.34
C ALA A 268 12.62 22.29 7.40
N GLY A 269 12.90 23.04 8.46
CA GLY A 269 13.89 22.64 9.48
C GLY A 269 13.51 21.39 10.27
N ASP A 270 12.21 21.16 10.46
CA ASP A 270 11.65 19.95 11.05
C ASP A 270 11.89 18.72 10.18
N VAL A 271 11.70 18.84 8.86
CA VAL A 271 11.97 17.76 7.90
C VAL A 271 13.47 17.42 7.85
N ARG A 272 14.35 18.43 7.86
CA ARG A 272 15.82 18.21 7.96
C ARG A 272 16.18 17.40 9.21
N ALA A 273 15.68 17.85 10.35
CA ALA A 273 15.98 17.25 11.64
C ALA A 273 15.39 15.82 11.76
N MET A 274 14.20 15.58 11.20
CA MET A 274 13.61 14.24 11.07
C MET A 274 14.48 13.32 10.21
N ARG A 275 14.95 13.77 9.05
CA ARG A 275 15.85 12.99 8.17
C ARG A 275 17.13 12.59 8.90
N GLU A 276 17.75 13.54 9.60
CA GLU A 276 18.94 13.30 10.44
C GLU A 276 18.64 12.31 11.57
N ALA A 277 17.49 12.42 12.24
CA ALA A 277 17.09 11.51 13.30
C ALA A 277 16.99 10.06 12.80
N VAL A 278 16.33 9.85 11.65
CA VAL A 278 16.24 8.53 11.01
C VAL A 278 17.64 8.01 10.63
N ALA A 279 18.51 8.87 10.08
CA ALA A 279 19.87 8.46 9.72
C ALA A 279 20.71 8.05 10.95
N TYR A 280 20.65 8.83 12.05
CA TYR A 280 21.32 8.47 13.30
C TYR A 280 20.75 7.19 13.92
N HIS A 281 19.43 7.01 13.87
CA HIS A 281 18.78 5.80 14.36
C HIS A 281 19.29 4.56 13.63
N ARG A 282 19.41 4.62 12.30
CA ARG A 282 19.93 3.50 11.48
C ARG A 282 21.42 3.21 11.71
N LEU A 283 22.15 4.16 12.28
CA LEU A 283 23.53 3.97 12.76
C LEU A 283 23.60 3.54 14.23
N ASN A 284 22.46 3.22 14.86
CA ASN A 284 22.34 2.90 16.30
C ASN A 284 22.84 4.04 17.22
N GLN A 285 22.85 5.29 16.75
CA GLN A 285 23.27 6.47 17.52
C GLN A 285 22.08 7.12 18.23
N THR A 286 21.44 6.38 19.13
CA THR A 286 20.16 6.75 19.77
C THR A 286 20.13 8.14 20.37
N LYS A 287 21.17 8.54 21.12
CA LYS A 287 21.23 9.88 21.74
C LYS A 287 21.16 11.01 20.69
N LYS A 288 21.89 10.86 19.59
CA LYS A 288 21.87 11.84 18.48
C LYS A 288 20.56 11.81 17.72
N ALA A 289 19.98 10.63 17.52
CA ALA A 289 18.68 10.49 16.88
C ALA A 289 17.58 11.22 17.67
N LEU A 290 17.55 11.05 18.99
CA LEU A 290 16.60 11.74 19.86
C LEU A 290 16.83 13.25 19.90
N ALA A 291 18.08 13.70 19.96
CA ALA A 291 18.41 15.13 19.90
C ALA A 291 18.00 15.79 18.56
N ALA A 292 18.14 15.07 17.44
CA ALA A 292 17.63 15.52 16.15
C ALA A 292 16.10 15.58 16.13
N LEU A 293 15.41 14.58 16.69
CA LEU A 293 13.96 14.63 16.86
C LEU A 293 13.49 15.79 17.75
N ASP A 294 14.22 16.12 18.81
CA ASP A 294 13.86 17.24 19.68
C ASP A 294 13.99 18.59 18.93
N ARG A 295 14.95 18.73 18.01
CA ARG A 295 14.96 19.86 17.06
C ARG A 295 13.74 19.88 16.15
N ALA A 296 13.32 18.73 15.61
CA ALA A 296 12.12 18.66 14.77
C ALA A 296 10.85 19.08 15.54
N ARG A 297 10.71 18.61 16.78
CA ARG A 297 9.60 18.93 17.69
C ARG A 297 9.62 20.39 18.16
N ALA A 298 10.79 21.02 18.25
CA ALA A 298 10.88 22.45 18.55
C ALA A 298 10.32 23.31 17.41
N VAL A 299 10.53 22.89 16.16
CA VAL A 299 9.98 23.59 14.97
C VAL A 299 8.48 23.31 14.81
N ARG A 300 8.03 22.08 15.06
CA ARG A 300 6.60 21.71 15.06
C ARG A 300 6.18 21.05 16.39
N PRO A 301 5.89 21.85 17.42
CA PRO A 301 5.41 21.32 18.69
C PRO A 301 4.02 20.67 18.51
N GLY A 302 3.81 19.52 19.16
CA GLY A 302 2.53 18.80 19.12
C GLY A 302 2.33 17.90 17.89
N ASP A 303 3.28 17.85 16.95
CA ASP A 303 3.21 16.94 15.82
C ASP A 303 3.21 15.46 16.31
N PRO A 304 2.13 14.70 16.07
CA PRO A 304 2.01 13.33 16.57
C PRO A 304 3.07 12.39 15.97
N TYR A 305 3.50 12.64 14.74
CA TYR A 305 4.35 11.74 13.98
C TYR A 305 5.82 11.80 14.43
N TYR A 306 6.26 12.92 15.02
CA TYR A 306 7.57 12.98 15.67
C TYR A 306 7.60 12.24 17.01
N ASN A 307 6.48 12.20 17.74
CA ASN A 307 6.36 11.35 18.92
C ASN A 307 6.24 9.87 18.54
N ASP A 308 5.59 9.56 17.41
CA ASP A 308 5.54 8.21 16.82
C ASP A 308 6.95 7.71 16.45
N LEU A 309 7.72 8.50 15.69
CA LEU A 309 9.12 8.18 15.34
C LEU A 309 10.01 8.08 16.59
N ARG A 310 9.79 8.95 17.60
CA ARG A 310 10.48 8.83 18.90
C ARG A 310 10.17 7.49 19.56
N GLY A 311 8.90 7.10 19.57
CA GLY A 311 8.44 5.81 20.08
C GLY A 311 9.12 4.65 19.37
N GLN A 312 9.21 4.68 18.04
CA GLN A 312 9.87 3.66 17.24
C GLN A 312 11.35 3.52 17.62
N ILE A 313 12.09 4.64 17.62
CA ILE A 313 13.53 4.65 17.94
C ILE A 313 13.78 4.07 19.34
N LEU A 314 12.97 4.48 20.33
CA LEU A 314 13.09 4.01 21.70
C LEU A 314 12.74 2.52 21.83
N LEU A 315 11.72 2.07 21.10
CA LEU A 315 11.29 0.67 21.10
C LEU A 315 12.38 -0.24 20.53
N GLU A 316 12.93 0.11 19.37
CA GLU A 316 13.97 -0.67 18.68
C GLU A 316 15.31 -0.65 19.44
N THR A 317 15.56 0.40 20.23
CA THR A 317 16.74 0.51 21.10
C THR A 317 16.49 -0.02 22.52
N ARG A 318 15.38 -0.74 22.72
CA ARG A 318 14.97 -1.43 23.95
C ARG A 318 14.68 -0.53 25.16
N ASN A 319 14.45 0.76 24.94
CA ASN A 319 13.94 1.66 25.96
C ASN A 319 12.41 1.65 25.97
N TRP A 320 11.82 0.51 26.37
CA TRP A 320 10.39 0.23 26.21
C TRP A 320 9.50 1.17 27.03
N GLY A 321 9.90 1.51 28.26
CA GLY A 321 9.13 2.43 29.11
C GLY A 321 9.01 3.82 28.48
N ALA A 322 10.12 4.37 27.98
CA ALA A 322 10.11 5.65 27.28
C ALA A 322 9.37 5.56 25.93
N ALA A 323 9.44 4.41 25.24
CA ALA A 323 8.68 4.17 24.02
C ALA A 323 7.17 4.22 24.26
N VAL A 324 6.67 3.58 25.33
CA VAL A 324 5.25 3.64 25.73
C VAL A 324 4.81 5.10 25.94
N ASN A 325 5.62 5.90 26.64
CA ASN A 325 5.31 7.32 26.86
C ASN A 325 5.26 8.12 25.55
N ALA A 326 6.23 7.90 24.65
CA ALA A 326 6.28 8.59 23.36
C ALA A 326 5.10 8.23 22.46
N TYR A 327 4.79 6.94 22.30
CA TYR A 327 3.62 6.50 21.55
C TYR A 327 2.31 6.94 22.21
N GLY A 328 2.24 6.99 23.55
CA GLY A 328 1.07 7.50 24.26
C GLY A 328 0.81 8.98 23.96
N ALA A 329 1.87 9.79 23.91
CA ALA A 329 1.78 11.19 23.50
C ALA A 329 1.35 11.33 22.02
N ALA A 330 1.90 10.51 21.13
CA ALA A 330 1.50 10.46 19.73
C ALA A 330 0.01 10.09 19.58
N LEU A 331 -0.46 9.08 20.30
CA LEU A 331 -1.84 8.61 20.25
C LEU A 331 -2.82 9.64 20.81
N LYS A 332 -2.44 10.40 21.85
CA LYS A 332 -3.27 11.49 22.38
C LYS A 332 -3.49 12.58 21.32
N ALA A 333 -2.47 12.90 20.53
CA ALA A 333 -2.55 13.89 19.47
C ALA A 333 -3.21 13.34 18.18
N ALA A 334 -3.13 12.04 17.91
CA ALA A 334 -3.72 11.38 16.75
C ALA A 334 -4.55 10.12 17.12
N PRO A 335 -5.67 10.26 17.85
CA PRO A 335 -6.41 9.14 18.46
C PRO A 335 -7.09 8.19 17.47
N LYS A 336 -7.17 8.58 16.19
CA LYS A 336 -7.76 7.77 15.12
C LYS A 336 -6.73 7.11 14.21
N ASN A 337 -5.44 7.43 14.35
CA ASN A 337 -4.39 6.86 13.51
C ASN A 337 -4.12 5.40 13.92
N THR A 338 -4.35 4.48 13.00
CA THR A 338 -4.25 3.04 13.25
C THR A 338 -2.80 2.59 13.49
N LEU A 339 -1.84 3.14 12.76
CA LEU A 339 -0.43 2.79 12.89
C LEU A 339 0.17 3.26 14.23
N ILE A 340 -0.12 4.49 14.65
CA ILE A 340 0.28 5.00 15.98
C ILE A 340 -0.36 4.16 17.07
N GLN A 341 -1.62 3.79 16.89
CA GLN A 341 -2.33 2.96 17.84
C GLN A 341 -1.75 1.54 17.94
N ALA A 342 -1.34 0.94 16.82
CA ALA A 342 -0.60 -0.32 16.80
C ALA A 342 0.79 -0.18 17.44
N GLY A 343 1.51 0.92 17.18
CA GLY A 343 2.80 1.23 17.78
C GLY A 343 2.74 1.32 19.30
N TYR A 344 1.71 1.99 19.84
CA TYR A 344 1.46 2.03 21.29
C TYR A 344 1.21 0.64 21.88
N GLY A 345 0.34 -0.15 21.23
CA GLY A 345 0.09 -1.54 21.63
C GLY A 345 1.36 -2.39 21.61
N ARG A 346 2.19 -2.26 20.56
CA ARG A 346 3.48 -2.95 20.45
C ARG A 346 4.43 -2.57 21.58
N ALA A 347 4.53 -1.28 21.92
CA ALA A 347 5.38 -0.82 23.01
C ALA A 347 4.94 -1.38 24.37
N LEU A 348 3.63 -1.48 24.62
CA LEU A 348 3.08 -2.13 25.81
C LEU A 348 3.41 -3.64 25.84
N VAL A 349 3.27 -4.34 24.71
CA VAL A 349 3.66 -5.76 24.60
C VAL A 349 5.14 -5.96 24.85
N ALA A 350 6.00 -5.07 24.32
CA ALA A 350 7.44 -5.15 24.52
C ALA A 350 7.88 -4.88 25.96
N LEU A 351 7.16 -4.02 26.70
CA LEU A 351 7.45 -3.73 28.11
C LEU A 351 7.28 -4.97 29.02
N GLY A 352 6.36 -5.88 28.68
CA GLY A 352 6.44 -7.27 29.13
C GLY A 352 5.86 -7.62 30.50
N GLU A 353 4.68 -7.12 30.85
CA GLU A 353 3.99 -7.41 32.13
C GLU A 353 2.50 -7.79 31.90
N PRO A 354 1.87 -8.62 32.77
CA PRO A 354 0.45 -8.99 32.64
C PRO A 354 -0.50 -7.79 32.43
N GLU A 355 -0.36 -6.73 33.24
CA GLU A 355 -1.18 -5.52 33.10
C GLU A 355 -0.98 -4.82 31.74
N ARG A 356 0.26 -4.82 31.24
CA ARG A 356 0.60 -4.18 29.95
C ARG A 356 0.04 -4.95 28.78
N TYR A 357 0.03 -6.28 28.84
CA TYR A 357 -0.67 -7.08 27.83
C TYR A 357 -2.18 -6.80 27.83
N ARG A 358 -2.81 -6.70 29.02
CA ARG A 358 -4.25 -6.34 29.12
C ARG A 358 -4.52 -4.95 28.56
N GLN A 359 -3.62 -3.99 28.79
CA GLN A 359 -3.71 -2.65 28.19
C GLN A 359 -3.49 -2.69 26.67
N ALA A 360 -2.57 -3.52 26.15
CA ALA A 360 -2.23 -3.56 24.73
C ALA A 360 -3.36 -4.07 23.84
N VAL A 361 -4.07 -5.13 24.27
CA VAL A 361 -5.12 -5.81 23.50
C VAL A 361 -6.15 -4.83 22.91
N PRO A 362 -6.87 -3.99 23.68
CA PRO A 362 -7.90 -3.11 23.12
C PRO A 362 -7.34 -2.05 22.17
N HIS A 363 -6.05 -1.69 22.26
CA HIS A 363 -5.42 -0.79 21.29
C HIS A 363 -5.16 -1.50 19.97
N LEU A 364 -4.57 -2.70 20.02
CA LEU A 364 -4.27 -3.51 18.85
C LEU A 364 -5.54 -3.97 18.11
N GLU A 365 -6.58 -4.38 18.84
CA GLU A 365 -7.88 -4.75 18.25
C GLU A 365 -8.53 -3.61 17.49
N ARG A 366 -8.59 -2.41 18.09
CA ARG A 366 -9.13 -1.22 17.43
C ARG A 366 -8.29 -0.81 16.21
N SER A 367 -6.98 -1.03 16.23
CA SER A 367 -6.13 -0.83 15.04
C SER A 367 -6.52 -1.79 13.93
N ILE A 368 -6.55 -3.10 14.21
CA ILE A 368 -6.86 -4.15 13.23
C ILE A 368 -8.29 -4.02 12.70
N ALA A 369 -9.24 -3.58 13.53
CA ALA A 369 -10.62 -3.35 13.09
C ALA A 369 -10.74 -2.30 11.97
N ARG A 370 -9.78 -1.37 11.88
CA ARG A 370 -9.73 -0.31 10.85
C ARG A 370 -8.68 -0.58 9.77
N ASP A 371 -7.61 -1.29 10.11
CA ASP A 371 -6.53 -1.70 9.22
C ASP A 371 -6.23 -3.18 9.43
N TRP A 372 -7.10 -4.02 8.88
CA TRP A 372 -7.07 -5.47 9.05
C TRP A 372 -5.86 -6.14 8.37
N ARG A 373 -5.18 -5.41 7.46
CA ARG A 373 -3.99 -5.88 6.74
C ARG A 373 -2.69 -5.58 7.49
N ASN A 374 -2.74 -5.00 8.69
CA ASN A 374 -1.55 -4.70 9.48
C ASN A 374 -0.95 -5.98 10.09
N ASP A 375 -0.06 -6.62 9.33
CA ASP A 375 0.64 -7.86 9.71
C ASP A 375 1.35 -7.77 11.07
N MET A 376 1.96 -6.63 11.36
CA MET A 376 2.68 -6.43 12.60
C MET A 376 1.74 -6.31 13.79
N ALA A 377 0.64 -5.56 13.65
CA ALA A 377 -0.38 -5.46 14.70
C ALA A 377 -1.00 -6.83 15.01
N LEU A 378 -1.26 -7.67 14.00
CA LEU A 378 -1.74 -9.04 14.20
C LEU A 378 -0.73 -9.89 14.97
N ARG A 379 0.57 -9.78 14.64
CA ARG A 379 1.64 -10.48 15.38
C ARG A 379 1.69 -10.05 16.85
N ASP A 380 1.65 -8.75 17.09
CA ASP A 380 1.73 -8.18 18.44
C ASP A 380 0.48 -8.56 19.26
N LEU A 381 -0.70 -8.58 18.63
CA LEU A 381 -1.97 -9.00 19.25
C LEU A 381 -1.97 -10.49 19.58
N GLY A 382 -1.51 -11.34 18.67
CA GLY A 382 -1.36 -12.78 18.92
C GLY A 382 -0.42 -13.04 20.11
N THR A 383 0.67 -12.27 20.21
CA THR A 383 1.62 -12.34 21.33
C THR A 383 0.97 -11.92 22.64
N ALA A 384 0.24 -10.79 22.65
CA ALA A 384 -0.50 -10.33 23.82
C ALA A 384 -1.52 -11.37 24.31
N TYR A 385 -2.30 -11.95 23.39
CA TYR A 385 -3.26 -13.01 23.73
C TYR A 385 -2.61 -14.25 24.31
N ALA A 386 -1.51 -14.72 23.71
CA ALA A 386 -0.76 -15.88 24.20
C ALA A 386 -0.21 -15.64 25.62
N LYS A 387 0.34 -14.44 25.88
CA LYS A 387 0.87 -14.05 27.20
C LYS A 387 -0.21 -13.92 28.28
N LEU A 388 -1.45 -13.64 27.87
CA LEU A 388 -2.63 -13.62 28.75
C LEU A 388 -3.31 -14.99 28.90
N GLY A 389 -2.76 -16.05 28.29
CA GLY A 389 -3.36 -17.40 28.33
C GLY A 389 -4.59 -17.57 27.43
N ASN A 390 -4.96 -16.57 26.62
CA ASN A 390 -6.07 -16.68 25.68
C ASN A 390 -5.62 -17.36 24.37
N LEU A 391 -5.36 -18.66 24.47
CA LEU A 391 -4.82 -19.45 23.37
C LEU A 391 -5.76 -19.53 22.16
N GLY A 392 -7.08 -19.52 22.37
CA GLY A 392 -8.07 -19.52 21.29
C GLY A 392 -7.92 -18.29 20.39
N MET A 393 -7.90 -17.09 20.99
CA MET A 393 -7.72 -15.84 20.25
C MET A 393 -6.30 -15.70 19.68
N ALA A 394 -5.27 -16.18 20.40
CA ALA A 394 -3.90 -16.18 19.88
C ALA A 394 -3.78 -17.01 18.60
N ASN A 395 -4.36 -18.21 18.57
CA ASN A 395 -4.40 -19.06 17.37
C ASN A 395 -5.19 -18.39 16.24
N LEU A 396 -6.35 -17.80 16.53
CA LEU A 396 -7.18 -17.10 15.53
C LEU A 396 -6.41 -15.98 14.82
N VAL A 397 -5.87 -15.03 15.59
CA VAL A 397 -5.19 -13.85 15.01
C VAL A 397 -3.92 -14.27 14.27
N THR A 398 -3.24 -15.32 14.74
CA THR A 398 -2.10 -15.89 14.02
C THR A 398 -2.54 -16.55 12.71
N ALA A 399 -3.67 -17.26 12.70
CA ALA A 399 -4.24 -17.86 11.49
C ALA A 399 -4.57 -16.79 10.43
N GLU A 400 -5.25 -15.71 10.83
CA GLU A 400 -5.59 -14.57 9.95
C GLU A 400 -4.32 -13.96 9.34
N ARG A 401 -3.27 -13.78 10.16
CA ARG A 401 -1.97 -13.30 9.69
C ARG A 401 -1.30 -14.24 8.69
N HIS A 402 -1.39 -15.55 8.90
CA HIS A 402 -0.88 -16.53 7.93
C HIS A 402 -1.68 -16.50 6.62
N ALA A 403 -3.01 -16.39 6.69
CA ALA A 403 -3.87 -16.26 5.53
C ALA A 403 -3.53 -15.00 4.71
N LEU A 404 -3.30 -13.85 5.38
CA LEU A 404 -2.85 -12.62 4.73
C LEU A 404 -1.54 -12.77 3.94
N ARG A 405 -0.64 -13.63 4.42
CA ARG A 405 0.64 -13.94 3.76
C ARG A 405 0.52 -15.04 2.69
N GLY A 406 -0.69 -15.51 2.39
CA GLY A 406 -0.92 -16.65 1.48
C GLY A 406 -0.47 -18.00 2.04
N ARG A 407 -0.13 -18.08 3.33
CA ARG A 407 0.31 -19.31 4.01
C ARG A 407 -0.91 -20.10 4.50
N MET A 408 -1.70 -20.58 3.54
CA MET A 408 -3.02 -21.17 3.79
C MET A 408 -2.97 -22.48 4.57
N LYS A 409 -1.90 -23.27 4.43
CA LYS A 409 -1.74 -24.51 5.20
C LYS A 409 -1.61 -24.22 6.70
N GLU A 410 -0.76 -23.26 7.06
CA GLU A 410 -0.58 -22.84 8.43
C GLU A 410 -1.81 -22.13 8.97
N ALA A 411 -2.49 -21.33 8.14
CA ALA A 411 -3.75 -20.70 8.49
C ALA A 411 -4.83 -21.73 8.85
N ASP A 412 -4.97 -22.81 8.06
CA ASP A 412 -5.90 -23.91 8.30
C ASP A 412 -5.70 -24.57 9.67
N ILE A 413 -4.45 -24.97 9.95
CA ILE A 413 -4.08 -25.65 11.21
C ILE A 413 -4.42 -24.76 12.42
N LEU A 414 -4.05 -23.49 12.37
CA LEU A 414 -4.25 -22.56 13.47
C LEU A 414 -5.73 -22.18 13.64
N ALA A 415 -6.47 -22.00 12.54
CA ALA A 415 -7.90 -21.70 12.60
C ALA A 415 -8.70 -22.90 13.14
N ALA A 416 -8.34 -24.13 12.78
CA ALA A 416 -8.95 -25.33 13.34
C ALA A 416 -8.71 -25.43 14.85
N ARG A 417 -7.48 -25.17 15.31
CA ARG A 417 -7.17 -25.09 16.75
C ARG A 417 -7.98 -24.00 17.46
N ALA A 418 -8.07 -22.80 16.88
CA ALA A 418 -8.87 -21.72 17.43
C ALA A 418 -10.34 -22.11 17.56
N THR A 419 -10.90 -22.79 16.56
CA THR A 419 -12.30 -23.27 16.54
C THR A 419 -12.57 -24.26 17.68
N GLY A 420 -11.61 -25.13 18.02
CA GLY A 420 -11.72 -26.07 19.14
C GLY A 420 -11.57 -25.43 20.53
N LEU A 421 -10.93 -24.25 20.63
CA LEU A 421 -10.68 -23.55 21.88
C LEU A 421 -11.69 -22.44 22.18
N LEU A 422 -12.34 -21.88 21.16
CA LEU A 422 -13.26 -20.75 21.28
C LEU A 422 -14.71 -21.23 21.44
N PRO A 423 -15.54 -20.55 22.27
CA PRO A 423 -16.94 -20.90 22.41
C PRO A 423 -17.67 -20.87 21.06
N ARG A 424 -18.42 -21.93 20.74
CA ARG A 424 -19.15 -22.05 19.48
C ARG A 424 -20.12 -20.88 19.30
N GLY A 425 -20.11 -20.27 18.12
CA GLY A 425 -20.95 -19.11 17.79
C GLY A 425 -20.43 -17.76 18.31
N SER A 426 -19.35 -17.74 19.10
CA SER A 426 -18.69 -16.48 19.48
C SER A 426 -18.11 -15.76 18.25
N PRO A 427 -17.89 -14.43 18.30
CA PRO A 427 -17.28 -13.69 17.20
C PRO A 427 -15.90 -14.24 16.78
N GLY A 428 -15.09 -14.68 17.75
CA GLY A 428 -13.79 -15.30 17.47
C GLY A 428 -13.93 -16.65 16.76
N TRP A 429 -14.88 -17.48 17.20
CA TRP A 429 -15.18 -18.76 16.56
C TRP A 429 -15.66 -18.57 15.11
N GLN A 430 -16.53 -17.59 14.86
CA GLN A 430 -17.02 -17.27 13.52
C GLN A 430 -15.87 -16.82 12.59
N ARG A 431 -14.99 -15.94 13.07
CA ARG A 431 -13.80 -15.52 12.32
C ARG A 431 -12.85 -16.69 12.02
N ALA A 432 -12.68 -17.62 12.95
CA ALA A 432 -11.89 -18.83 12.70
C ALA A 432 -12.50 -19.68 11.58
N GLN A 433 -13.83 -19.82 11.59
CA GLN A 433 -14.56 -20.51 10.54
C GLN A 433 -14.42 -19.81 9.18
N ASP A 434 -14.42 -18.48 9.14
CA ASP A 434 -14.19 -17.70 7.93
C ASP A 434 -12.82 -17.99 7.31
N VAL A 435 -11.77 -18.09 8.14
CA VAL A 435 -10.43 -18.48 7.68
C VAL A 435 -10.44 -19.91 7.10
N LEU A 436 -11.07 -20.87 7.78
CA LEU A 436 -11.18 -22.25 7.27
C LEU A 436 -11.93 -22.32 5.94
N ASN A 437 -12.99 -21.54 5.79
CA ASN A 437 -13.76 -21.48 4.55
C ASN A 437 -12.93 -20.86 3.42
N ALA A 438 -12.17 -19.80 3.71
CA ALA A 438 -11.25 -19.17 2.77
C ALA A 438 -10.18 -20.15 2.27
N VAL A 439 -9.64 -21.02 3.14
CA VAL A 439 -8.67 -22.06 2.74
C VAL A 439 -9.30 -23.09 1.81
N LYS A 440 -10.53 -23.55 2.11
CA LYS A 440 -11.23 -24.55 1.28
C LYS A 440 -11.48 -24.06 -0.14
N ASN A 441 -11.82 -22.79 -0.30
CA ASN A 441 -12.10 -22.18 -1.61
C ASN A 441 -10.84 -21.97 -2.49
N GLN A 442 -9.63 -22.25 -1.97
CA GLN A 442 -8.39 -22.22 -2.76
C GLN A 442 -7.93 -23.60 -3.25
N LYS A 443 -8.52 -24.69 -2.75
CA LYS A 443 -8.31 -26.03 -3.30
C LYS A 443 -9.24 -26.22 -4.49
#